data_AF-A0A7G2M0G3-F1
#
_entry.id   AF-A0A7G2M0G3-F1
#
_cell.length_a   1.000
_cell.length_b   1.000
_cell.length_c   1.000
_cell.angle_alpha   90.00
_cell.angle_beta   90.00
_cell.angle_gamma   90.00
#
_symmetry.space_group_name_H-M   'P 1'
#
loop_
_entity.id
_entity.type
_entity.pdbx_description
1 polymer ?
#
loop_
_entity_poly.entity_id
_entity_poly.type
_entity_poly.pdbx_seq_one_letter_code
_entity_poly.pdbx_strand_id
1 'polypeptide(L)'
;MLNNIGLPGLLLIAVVVLVLFGRGKISSLMGEVGKGITSFKKGISEGEEETKRTDDIKHVDEVHHADLPEHADQGTHPKTDLKADKDRV
;
A
#
# COMPACT_ATOMS: atom_id res chain seq x y z
N MET A 1 -32.83 29.40 4.67
CA MET A 1 -32.53 29.95 6.01
C MET A 1 -31.99 28.90 7.01
N LEU A 2 -32.08 27.58 6.76
CA LEU A 2 -31.65 26.53 7.70
C LEU A 2 -30.22 25.98 7.48
N ASN A 3 -29.54 26.39 6.40
CA ASN A 3 -28.23 25.86 5.99
C ASN A 3 -27.06 26.33 6.89
N ASN A 4 -27.33 27.22 7.85
CA ASN A 4 -26.33 27.77 8.76
C ASN A 4 -26.31 27.11 10.14
N ILE A 5 -27.11 26.06 10.39
CA ILE A 5 -27.21 25.43 11.72
C ILE A 5 -26.31 24.21 11.87
N GLY A 6 -26.06 23.46 10.79
CA GLY A 6 -25.26 22.23 10.85
C GLY A 6 -23.79 22.48 11.18
N LEU A 7 -23.02 22.94 10.18
CA LEU A 7 -21.58 23.16 10.33
C LEU A 7 -21.26 24.32 11.30
N PRO A 8 -21.92 25.50 11.22
CA PRO A 8 -21.61 26.62 12.13
C PRO A 8 -22.04 26.36 13.57
N GLY A 9 -23.12 25.61 13.80
CA GLY A 9 -23.58 25.24 15.14
C GLY A 9 -22.59 24.30 15.84
N LEU A 10 -22.06 23.31 15.11
CA LEU A 10 -21.03 22.41 15.64
C LEU A 10 -19.74 23.16 15.99
N LEU A 11 -19.35 24.14 15.16
CA LEU A 11 -18.19 25.00 15.43
C LEU A 11 -18.39 25.81 16.73
N LEU A 12 -19.58 26.38 16.93
CA LEU A 12 -19.91 27.12 18.17
C LEU A 12 -19.82 26.22 19.41
N ILE A 13 -20.37 25.00 19.33
CA ILE A 13 -20.26 24.01 20.41
C ILE A 13 -18.79 23.66 20.69
N ALA A 14 -17.98 23.42 19.65
CA ALA A 14 -16.56 23.12 19.80
C ALA A 14 -15.79 24.24 20.49
N VAL A 15 -16.10 25.51 20.18
CA VAL A 15 -15.49 26.68 20.85
C VAL A 15 -15.89 26.74 22.32
N VAL A 16 -17.17 26.54 22.65
CA VAL A 16 -17.64 26.53 24.05
C VAL A 16 -16.95 25.43 24.85
N VAL A 17 -16.87 24.21 24.32
CA VAL A 17 -16.15 23.10 24.96
C VAL A 17 -14.67 23.43 25.13
N LEU A 18 -14.03 24.02 24.11
CA LEU A 18 -12.62 24.42 24.19
C LEU A 18 -12.37 25.48 25.27
N VAL A 19 -13.30 26.41 25.50
CA VAL A 19 -13.20 27.43 26.55
C VAL A 19 -13.41 26.81 27.94
N LEU A 20 -14.39 25.93 28.11
CA LEU A 20 -14.69 25.29 29.40
C LEU A 20 -13.59 24.31 29.84
N PHE A 21 -13.08 23.50 28.91
CA PHE A 21 -12.07 22.49 29.20
C PHE A 21 -10.63 23.00 29.01
N GLY A 22 -10.44 24.05 28.21
CA GLY A 22 -9.14 24.61 27.86
C GLY A 22 -8.38 23.76 26.84
N ARG A 23 -7.56 24.42 26.01
CA ARG A 23 -6.70 23.75 25.01
C ARG A 23 -5.75 22.70 25.58
N GLY A 24 -5.27 22.89 26.82
CA GLY A 24 -4.30 22.01 27.46
C GLY A 24 -4.86 20.63 27.80
N LYS A 25 -6.06 20.57 28.39
CA LYS A 25 -6.70 19.29 28.78
C LYS A 25 -7.11 18.47 27.56
N ILE A 26 -7.72 19.13 26.56
CA ILE A 26 -8.15 18.47 25.33
C ILE A 26 -6.95 17.91 24.55
N SER A 27 -5.84 18.65 24.45
CA SER A 27 -4.67 18.15 23.71
C SER A 27 -4.01 16.94 24.35
N SER A 28 -3.98 16.86 25.68
CA SER A 28 -3.45 15.69 26.40
C SER A 28 -4.34 14.46 26.18
N LEU A 29 -5.66 14.64 26.32
CA LEU A 29 -6.65 13.58 26.10
C LEU A 29 -6.67 13.08 24.66
N MET A 30 -6.57 13.99 23.68
CA MET A 30 -6.50 13.61 22.26
C MET A 30 -5.22 12.84 21.93
N GLY A 31 -4.11 13.09 22.63
CA GLY A 31 -2.89 12.31 22.48
C GLY A 31 -3.04 10.86 22.95
N GLU A 32 -3.68 10.64 24.10
CA GLU A 32 -3.94 9.31 24.66
C GLU A 32 -4.99 8.54 23.83
N VAL A 33 -6.08 9.21 23.46
CA VAL A 33 -7.12 8.64 22.59
C VAL A 33 -6.56 8.33 21.20
N GLY A 34 -5.72 9.21 20.65
CA GLY A 34 -5.08 9.00 19.34
C GLY A 34 -4.23 7.73 19.31
N LYS A 35 -3.42 7.48 20.34
CA LYS A 35 -2.64 6.24 20.46
C LYS A 35 -3.52 4.99 20.54
N GLY A 36 -4.64 5.08 21.26
CA GLY A 36 -5.65 4.01 21.33
C GLY A 36 -6.26 3.69 19.96
N ILE A 37 -6.71 4.73 19.24
CA ILE A 37 -7.28 4.59 17.89
C ILE A 37 -6.24 4.05 16.91
N THR A 38 -4.98 4.51 16.96
CA THR A 38 -3.90 4.00 16.09
C THR A 38 -3.62 2.52 16.35
N SER A 39 -3.55 2.10 17.61
CA SER A 39 -3.31 0.69 17.96
C SER A 39 -4.49 -0.19 17.58
N PHE A 40 -5.72 0.31 17.76
CA PHE A 40 -6.94 -0.37 17.32
C PHE A 40 -6.98 -0.53 15.79
N LYS A 41 -6.68 0.55 15.05
CA LYS A 41 -6.60 0.51 13.58
C LYS A 41 -5.53 -0.48 13.11
N LYS A 42 -4.35 -0.45 13.74
CA LYS A 42 -3.26 -1.38 13.43
C LYS A 42 -3.67 -2.83 13.68
N GLY A 43 -4.28 -3.13 14.81
CA GLY A 43 -4.77 -4.48 15.12
C GLY A 43 -5.84 -4.98 14.15
N ILE A 44 -6.75 -4.11 13.69
CA ILE A 44 -7.73 -4.47 12.65
C ILE A 44 -7.04 -4.76 11.32
N SER A 45 -6.14 -3.88 10.87
CA SER A 45 -5.43 -4.08 9.60
C SER A 45 -4.54 -5.33 9.62
N GLU A 46 -3.89 -5.63 10.74
CA GLU A 46 -3.10 -6.85 10.90
C GLU A 46 -3.99 -8.12 10.87
N GLY A 47 -5.18 -8.09 11.47
CA GLY A 47 -6.13 -9.20 11.40
C GLY A 47 -6.72 -9.43 10.00
N GLU A 48 -6.96 -8.36 9.24
CA GLU A 48 -7.35 -8.45 7.82
C GLU A 48 -6.22 -9.01 6.95
N GLU A 49 -4.97 -8.62 7.21
CA GLU A 49 -3.80 -9.13 6.50
C GLU A 49 -3.44 -10.58 6.87
N GLU A 50 -3.60 -11.00 8.12
CA GLU A 50 -3.39 -12.38 8.56
C GLU A 50 -4.42 -13.32 7.91
N THR A 51 -5.67 -12.85 7.77
CA THR A 51 -6.71 -13.56 7.02
C THR A 51 -6.31 -13.73 5.54
N LYS A 52 -5.80 -12.67 4.89
CA LYS A 52 -5.33 -12.74 3.50
C LYS A 52 -4.10 -13.63 3.31
N ARG A 53 -3.11 -13.53 4.20
CA ARG A 53 -1.88 -14.35 4.12
C ARG A 53 -2.17 -15.84 4.28
N THR A 54 -3.23 -16.21 4.99
CA THR A 54 -3.66 -17.62 5.11
C THR A 54 -4.23 -18.17 3.79
N ASP A 55 -4.80 -17.31 2.95
CA ASP A 55 -5.28 -17.70 1.61
C ASP A 55 -4.13 -17.76 0.58
N ASP A 56 -3.09 -16.93 0.73
CA ASP A 56 -1.91 -16.91 -0.17
C ASP A 56 -0.94 -18.10 0.04
N ILE A 57 -0.95 -18.76 1.21
CA ILE A 57 -0.11 -19.97 1.47
C ILE A 57 -0.60 -21.20 0.68
N LYS A 58 -1.77 -21.17 0.03
CA LYS A 58 -2.25 -22.26 -0.84
C LYS A 58 -1.70 -22.20 -2.27
N HIS A 59 -0.81 -21.26 -2.59
CA HIS A 59 -0.26 -21.06 -3.93
C HIS A 59 1.28 -21.19 -3.95
N VAL A 60 1.81 -22.24 -3.30
CA VAL A 60 3.24 -22.58 -3.35
C VAL A 60 3.43 -24.10 -3.54
N ASP A 61 2.77 -24.69 -4.54
CA ASP A 61 3.07 -26.06 -4.98
C ASP A 61 2.97 -26.16 -6.50
N GLU A 62 3.90 -25.52 -7.23
CA GLU A 62 4.23 -25.91 -8.60
C GLU A 62 5.73 -26.17 -8.71
N VAL A 63 6.10 -27.34 -8.19
CA VAL A 63 7.14 -28.26 -8.68
C VAL A 63 8.22 -27.66 -9.59
N HIS A 64 9.38 -27.33 -9.00
CA HIS A 64 10.64 -27.37 -9.72
C HIS A 64 10.96 -28.83 -10.07
N HIS A 65 10.54 -29.24 -11.26
CA HIS A 65 10.99 -30.48 -11.89
C HIS A 65 12.48 -30.32 -12.22
N ALA A 66 13.32 -31.01 -11.45
CA ALA A 66 14.62 -31.42 -11.93
C ALA A 66 14.40 -32.38 -13.10
N ASP A 67 15.07 -32.16 -14.25
CA ASP A 67 15.97 -33.15 -14.85
C ASP A 67 16.40 -32.81 -16.31
N LEU A 68 17.73 -32.86 -16.48
CA LEU A 68 18.54 -33.27 -17.64
C LEU A 68 18.76 -32.32 -18.84
N PRO A 69 20.01 -32.30 -19.40
CA PRO A 69 20.37 -31.48 -20.56
C PRO A 69 19.90 -32.12 -21.88
N GLU A 70 19.13 -31.37 -22.66
CA GLU A 70 18.73 -31.75 -24.01
C GLU A 70 19.87 -31.42 -24.99
N HIS A 71 20.59 -32.46 -25.43
CA HIS A 71 21.49 -32.37 -26.57
C HIS A 71 20.69 -32.36 -27.87
N ALA A 72 21.00 -31.45 -28.80
CA ALA A 72 21.41 -31.76 -30.17
C ALA A 72 21.19 -30.56 -31.12
N ASP A 73 22.30 -30.07 -31.68
CA ASP A 73 22.50 -29.76 -33.10
C ASP A 73 21.23 -29.56 -33.94
N GLN A 74 21.00 -28.34 -34.45
CA GLN A 74 20.73 -28.10 -35.88
C GLN A 74 21.10 -26.67 -36.30
N GLY A 75 21.93 -26.58 -37.33
CA GLY A 75 21.72 -25.60 -38.40
C GLY A 75 22.60 -24.35 -38.38
N THR A 76 23.79 -24.48 -38.95
CA THR A 76 24.46 -23.39 -39.67
C THR A 76 23.51 -22.68 -40.62
N HIS A 77 23.30 -21.36 -40.50
CA HIS A 77 23.14 -20.43 -41.62
C HIS A 77 23.55 -18.99 -41.21
N PRO A 78 24.06 -18.21 -42.17
CA PRO A 78 25.11 -17.22 -41.95
C PRO A 78 24.58 -15.86 -41.49
N LYS A 79 25.39 -15.13 -40.72
CA LYS A 79 25.18 -13.70 -40.51
C LYS A 79 25.34 -13.03 -41.87
N THR A 80 24.26 -12.47 -42.39
CA THR A 80 24.30 -11.55 -43.53
C THR A 80 24.85 -10.22 -43.04
N ASP A 81 26.13 -10.00 -43.30
CA ASP A 81 26.80 -8.72 -43.29
C ASP A 81 26.13 -7.79 -44.31
N LEU A 82 25.21 -6.96 -43.83
CA LEU A 82 24.73 -5.79 -44.56
C LEU A 82 24.51 -4.63 -43.59
N LYS A 83 25.62 -4.05 -43.13
CA LYS A 83 25.65 -2.67 -42.65
C LYS A 83 26.67 -1.87 -43.44
N ALA A 84 26.13 -1.19 -44.45
CA ALA A 84 26.49 0.19 -44.80
C ALA A 84 27.98 0.48 -45.03
N ASP A 85 28.44 0.08 -46.22
CA ASP A 85 29.38 0.90 -46.98
C ASP A 85 28.62 2.15 -47.47
N LYS A 86 28.75 3.24 -46.72
CA LYS A 86 28.56 4.62 -47.19
C LYS A 86 29.18 5.56 -46.16
N ASP A 87 30.03 6.47 -46.64
CA ASP A 87 30.62 7.60 -45.91
C ASP A 87 32.02 7.42 -45.29
N ARG A 88 33.03 7.13 -46.12
CA ARG A 88 34.32 7.84 -45.98
C ARG A 88 35.08 7.94 -47.31
N VAL A 89 34.72 8.97 -48.05
CA VAL A 89 35.66 9.79 -48.82
C VAL A 89 36.39 10.71 -47.83
#